data_AF-A0A962U428-F1
#
_entry.id   AF-A0A962U428-F1
#
_cell.length_a   1.000
_cell.length_b   1.000
_cell.length_c   1.000
_cell.angle_alpha   90.00
_cell.angle_beta   90.00
_cell.angle_gamma   90.00
#
_symmetry.space_group_name_H-M   'P 1'
#
loop_
_entity.id
_entity.type
_entity.pdbx_description
1 polymer ?
#
loop_
_entity_poly.entity_id
_entity_poly.type
_entity_poly.pdbx_seq_one_letter_code
_entity_poly.pdbx_strand_id
1 'polypeptide(L)'
;MQDETTDSADYFVREQAYLRDTYAALRKETRELETYTLLAVGAIWSWCAANSGTGHIAYLVWLPVVIVGLFGMRAFGVYLHMRALNRYLSTLESRLCDSTGWMHFAAASDYRWIWPATAFVFWVTLSVLTLLVPFVLR
;
A
#
# COMPACT_ATOMS: atom_id res chain seq x y z
N MET A 1 34.50 27.61 8.31
CA MET A 1 34.26 26.75 7.12
C MET A 1 34.15 25.27 7.46
N GLN A 2 34.64 24.81 8.63
CA GLN A 2 34.51 23.42 9.12
C GLN A 2 33.18 23.15 9.87
N ASP A 3 32.42 24.21 10.17
CA ASP A 3 31.16 24.16 10.94
C ASP A 3 29.94 23.82 10.04
N GLU A 4 29.86 24.42 8.84
CA GLU A 4 28.75 24.19 7.89
C GLU A 4 28.67 22.75 7.36
N THR A 5 29.81 22.07 7.24
CA THR A 5 29.86 20.68 6.75
C THR A 5 29.29 19.69 7.77
N THR A 6 29.44 19.99 9.06
CA THR A 6 28.93 19.17 10.15
C THR A 6 27.42 19.33 10.30
N ASP A 7 26.93 20.57 10.20
CA ASP A 7 25.49 20.88 10.25
C ASP A 7 24.73 20.26 9.05
N SER A 8 25.33 20.31 7.86
CA SER A 8 24.75 19.69 6.65
C SER A 8 24.67 18.16 6.76
N ALA A 9 25.71 17.51 7.29
CA ALA A 9 25.72 16.06 7.48
C ALA A 9 24.67 15.62 8.52
N ASP A 10 24.58 16.34 9.64
CA ASP A 10 23.58 16.07 10.69
C ASP A 10 22.15 16.27 10.19
N TYR A 11 21.91 17.29 9.36
CA TYR A 11 20.63 17.50 8.69
C TYR A 11 20.23 16.28 7.84
N PHE A 12 21.13 15.81 6.98
CA PHE A 12 20.84 14.69 6.09
C PHE A 12 20.62 13.36 6.84
N VAL A 13 21.34 13.12 7.94
CA VAL A 13 21.12 11.95 8.80
C VAL A 13 19.73 11.98 9.43
N ARG A 14 19.30 13.14 9.95
CA ARG A 14 17.95 13.32 10.52
C ARG A 14 16.86 13.16 9.46
N GLU A 15 17.07 13.74 8.28
CA GLU A 15 16.15 13.60 7.15
C GLU A 15 16.02 12.14 6.70
N GLN A 16 17.14 11.40 6.62
CA GLN A 16 17.14 9.98 6.29
C GLN A 16 16.34 9.15 7.31
N ALA A 17 16.51 9.43 8.61
CA ALA A 17 15.75 8.76 9.67
C ALA A 17 14.24 9.05 9.55
N TYR A 18 13.88 10.32 9.39
CA TYR A 18 12.48 10.75 9.22
C TYR A 18 11.81 10.08 8.01
N LEU A 19 12.50 10.00 6.87
CA LEU A 19 11.97 9.37 5.66
C LEU A 19 11.77 7.87 5.83
N ARG A 20 12.64 7.18 6.58
CA ARG A 20 12.49 5.74 6.86
C ARG A 20 11.30 5.46 7.75
N ASP A 21 11.09 6.27 8.78
CA ASP A 21 9.90 6.19 9.64
C ASP A 21 8.63 6.47 8.84
N THR A 22 8.66 7.49 7.98
CA THR A 22 7.54 7.80 7.08
C THR A 22 7.24 6.62 6.16
N TYR A 23 8.26 6.01 5.54
CA TYR A 23 8.09 4.83 4.69
C TYR A 23 7.50 3.64 5.45
N ALA A 24 7.94 3.40 6.68
CA ALA A 24 7.39 2.35 7.54
C ALA A 24 5.92 2.61 7.90
N ALA A 25 5.55 3.88 8.16
CA ALA A 25 4.17 4.28 8.43
C ALA A 25 3.25 4.05 7.22
N LEU A 26 3.66 4.46 6.01
CA LEU A 26 2.90 4.21 4.78
C LEU A 26 2.72 2.72 4.50
N ARG A 27 3.74 1.91 4.82
CA ARG A 27 3.66 0.45 4.71
C ARG A 27 2.60 -0.12 5.64
N LYS A 28 2.49 0.40 6.86
CA LYS A 28 1.47 0.02 7.83
C LYS A 28 0.08 0.43 7.35
N GLU A 29 -0.08 1.65 6.86
CA GLU A 29 -1.33 2.16 6.29
C GLU A 29 -1.84 1.25 5.15
N THR A 30 -0.94 0.77 4.29
CA THR A 30 -1.31 -0.16 3.20
C THR A 30 -1.95 -1.45 3.74
N ARG A 31 -1.35 -2.06 4.77
CA ARG A 31 -1.89 -3.28 5.40
C ARG A 31 -3.22 -3.04 6.13
N GLU A 32 -3.36 -1.87 6.76
CA GLU A 32 -4.60 -1.46 7.40
C GLU A 32 -5.72 -1.32 6.36
N LEU A 33 -5.45 -0.69 5.21
CA LEU A 33 -6.39 -0.60 4.08
C LEU A 33 -6.82 -1.98 3.57
N GLU A 34 -5.87 -2.90 3.38
CA GLU A 34 -6.17 -4.28 2.96
C GLU A 34 -7.11 -4.97 3.95
N THR A 35 -6.80 -4.87 5.24
CA THR A 35 -7.60 -5.48 6.33
C THR A 35 -8.99 -4.89 6.41
N TYR A 36 -9.11 -3.56 6.40
CA TYR A 36 -10.41 -2.88 6.46
C TYR A 36 -11.27 -3.18 5.23
N THR A 37 -10.65 -3.31 4.05
CA THR A 37 -11.37 -3.69 2.83
C THR A 37 -11.94 -5.11 2.96
N LEU A 38 -11.14 -6.07 3.42
CA LEU A 38 -11.61 -7.45 3.63
C LEU A 38 -12.75 -7.53 4.65
N LEU A 39 -12.63 -6.80 5.77
CA LEU A 39 -13.68 -6.77 6.79
C LEU A 39 -14.98 -6.17 6.25
N ALA A 40 -14.90 -5.06 5.51
CA ALA A 40 -16.06 -4.42 4.92
C ALA A 40 -16.74 -5.34 3.88
N VAL A 41 -15.98 -5.89 2.93
CA VAL A 41 -16.48 -6.81 1.90
C VAL A 41 -17.09 -8.06 2.54
N GLY A 42 -16.38 -8.67 3.49
CA GLY A 42 -16.84 -9.85 4.20
C GLY A 42 -18.12 -9.61 4.99
N ALA A 43 -18.24 -8.47 5.67
CA ALA A 43 -19.45 -8.12 6.41
C ALA A 43 -20.67 -7.95 5.49
N ILE A 44 -20.51 -7.26 4.35
CA ILE A 44 -21.59 -7.01 3.40
C ILE A 44 -22.07 -8.33 2.78
N TRP A 45 -21.14 -9.16 2.29
CA TRP A 45 -21.53 -10.44 1.70
C TRP A 45 -22.10 -11.43 2.70
N SER A 46 -21.59 -11.45 3.94
CA SER A 46 -22.18 -12.26 5.01
C SER A 46 -23.64 -11.86 5.26
N TRP A 47 -23.93 -10.56 5.26
CA TRP A 47 -25.30 -10.06 5.37
C TRP A 47 -26.16 -10.43 4.16
N CYS A 48 -25.65 -10.27 2.94
CA CYS A 48 -26.36 -10.65 1.72
C CYS A 48 -26.70 -12.15 1.69
N ALA A 49 -25.75 -13.00 2.11
CA ALA A 49 -25.96 -14.45 2.19
C ALA A 49 -27.05 -14.82 3.20
N ALA A 50 -27.08 -14.16 4.37
CA ALA A 50 -28.08 -14.40 5.41
C ALA A 50 -29.49 -13.91 5.05
N ASN A 51 -29.62 -12.93 4.16
CA ASN A 51 -30.89 -12.26 3.85
C ASN A 51 -31.40 -12.50 2.43
N SER A 52 -30.87 -13.53 1.73
CA SER A 52 -31.02 -13.83 0.29
C SER A 52 -32.45 -13.79 -0.29
N GLY A 53 -33.50 -13.85 0.53
CA GLY A 53 -34.90 -13.77 0.11
C GLY A 53 -35.52 -12.36 0.03
N THR A 54 -34.77 -11.29 0.33
CA THR A 54 -35.28 -9.91 0.31
C THR A 54 -34.99 -9.19 -1.02
N GLY A 55 -36.00 -8.55 -1.63
CA GLY A 55 -35.87 -7.88 -2.94
C GLY A 55 -34.88 -6.70 -2.99
N HIS A 56 -34.40 -6.21 -1.85
CA HIS A 56 -33.42 -5.12 -1.75
C HIS A 56 -31.97 -5.55 -2.01
N ILE A 57 -31.70 -6.85 -2.12
CA ILE A 57 -30.33 -7.40 -2.27
C ILE A 57 -29.67 -7.02 -3.59
N ALA A 58 -30.47 -6.79 -4.64
CA ALA A 58 -29.98 -6.54 -5.99
C ALA A 58 -28.99 -5.36 -6.06
N TYR A 59 -29.15 -4.34 -5.22
CA TYR A 59 -28.25 -3.18 -5.20
C TYR A 59 -27.10 -3.34 -4.19
N LEU A 60 -27.35 -3.97 -3.04
CA LEU A 60 -26.34 -4.17 -1.98
C LEU A 60 -25.20 -5.10 -2.40
N VAL A 61 -25.47 -6.04 -3.29
CA VAL A 61 -24.46 -6.98 -3.81
C VAL A 61 -23.37 -6.28 -4.64
N TRP A 62 -23.64 -5.09 -5.20
CA TRP A 62 -22.66 -4.28 -5.94
C TRP A 62 -21.81 -3.37 -5.04
N LEU A 63 -22.23 -3.15 -3.79
CA LEU A 63 -21.56 -2.22 -2.88
C LEU A 63 -20.10 -2.62 -2.58
N PRO A 64 -19.75 -3.92 -2.42
CA PRO A 64 -18.36 -4.36 -2.29
C PRO A 64 -17.46 -3.96 -3.47
N VAL A 65 -17.99 -3.91 -4.70
CA VAL A 65 -17.23 -3.46 -5.88
C VAL A 65 -16.80 -2.01 -5.74
N VAL A 66 -17.72 -1.15 -5.28
CA VAL A 66 -17.44 0.28 -5.05
C VAL A 66 -16.41 0.45 -3.93
N ILE A 67 -16.55 -0.30 -2.83
CA ILE A 67 -15.61 -0.26 -1.71
C ILE A 67 -14.21 -0.69 -2.15
N VAL A 68 -14.07 -1.84 -2.82
CA VAL A 68 -12.78 -2.32 -3.31
C VAL A 68 -12.15 -1.32 -4.29
N GLY A 69 -12.95 -0.70 -5.16
CA GLY A 69 -12.48 0.34 -6.07
C GLY A 69 -11.92 1.57 -5.34
N LEU A 70 -12.65 2.10 -4.35
CA LEU A 70 -12.22 3.28 -3.59
C LEU A 70 -10.98 3.00 -2.75
N PHE A 71 -10.95 1.87 -2.03
CA PHE A 71 -9.80 1.48 -1.22
C PHE A 71 -8.59 1.13 -2.09
N GLY A 72 -8.80 0.46 -3.22
CA GLY A 72 -7.75 0.17 -4.19
C GLY A 72 -7.14 1.45 -4.79
N MET A 73 -7.96 2.44 -5.13
CA MET A 73 -7.48 3.75 -5.57
C MET A 73 -6.65 4.46 -4.50
N ARG A 74 -7.10 4.41 -3.23
CA ARG A 74 -6.33 4.96 -2.10
C ARG A 74 -5.00 4.24 -1.92
N ALA A 75 -4.98 2.92 -1.96
CA ALA A 75 -3.77 2.11 -1.86
C ALA A 75 -2.79 2.42 -3.01
N PHE A 76 -3.29 2.64 -4.22
CA PHE A 76 -2.47 3.08 -5.35
C PHE A 76 -1.83 4.46 -5.12
N GLY A 77 -2.57 5.41 -4.56
CA GLY A 77 -2.02 6.72 -4.15
C GLY A 77 -0.89 6.60 -3.12
N VAL A 78 -1.07 5.76 -2.10
CA VAL A 78 -0.03 5.45 -1.10
C VAL A 78 1.19 4.82 -1.76
N TYR A 79 1.00 3.87 -2.68
CA TYR A 79 2.09 3.26 -3.44
C TYR A 79 2.90 4.27 -4.25
N LEU A 80 2.23 5.21 -4.95
CA LEU A 80 2.93 6.27 -5.69
C LEU A 80 3.76 7.16 -4.75
N HIS A 81 3.23 7.47 -3.58
CA HIS A 81 3.94 8.26 -2.58
C HIS A 81 5.16 7.50 -2.02
N MET A 82 5.00 6.21 -1.66
CA MET A 82 6.11 5.35 -1.26
C MET A 82 7.19 5.27 -2.33
N ARG A 83 6.81 5.18 -3.61
CA ARG A 83 7.75 5.15 -4.74
C ARG A 83 8.53 6.46 -4.87
N ALA A 84 7.88 7.60 -4.66
CA ALA A 84 8.54 8.90 -4.66
C ALA A 84 9.54 9.03 -3.51
N LEU A 85 9.16 8.64 -2.28
CA LEU A 85 10.07 8.60 -1.13
C LEU A 85 11.27 7.69 -1.41
N ASN A 86 11.04 6.51 -1.99
CA ASN A 86 12.11 5.57 -2.31
C ASN A 86 13.14 6.20 -3.27
N ARG A 87 12.68 6.88 -4.33
CA ARG A 87 13.60 7.56 -5.27
C ARG A 87 14.40 8.66 -4.59
N TYR A 88 13.76 9.45 -3.73
CA TYR A 88 14.42 10.52 -3.01
C TYR A 88 15.47 9.98 -2.03
N LEU A 89 15.10 8.98 -1.21
CA LEU A 89 16.01 8.35 -0.26
C LEU A 89 17.21 7.69 -0.97
N SER A 90 17.00 7.07 -2.13
CA SER A 90 18.10 6.54 -2.96
C SER A 90 19.04 7.63 -3.46
N THR A 91 18.51 8.81 -3.80
CA THR A 91 19.31 9.96 -4.25
C THR A 91 20.11 10.54 -3.09
N LEU A 92 19.48 10.68 -1.92
CA LEU A 92 20.12 11.17 -0.70
C LEU A 92 21.25 10.23 -0.27
N GLU A 93 21.01 8.93 -0.25
CA GLU A 93 22.01 7.94 0.16
C GLU A 93 23.20 7.88 -0.80
N SER A 94 22.99 8.07 -2.11
CA SER A 94 24.08 8.18 -3.09
C SER A 94 25.00 9.38 -2.88
N ARG A 95 24.54 10.41 -2.15
CA ARG A 95 25.35 11.59 -1.81
C ARG A 95 26.09 11.44 -0.48
N LEU A 96 25.64 10.54 0.40
CA LEU A 96 26.15 10.36 1.77
C LEU A 96 27.04 9.13 1.91
N CYS A 97 26.85 8.09 1.09
CA CYS A 97 27.58 6.83 1.17
C CYS A 97 27.85 6.26 -0.24
N ASP A 98 29.12 5.94 -0.52
CA ASP A 98 29.60 5.55 -1.84
C ASP A 98 29.30 4.10 -2.26
N SER A 99 28.48 3.34 -1.52
CA SER A 99 27.97 1.99 -1.92
C SER A 99 27.35 1.18 -0.79
N THR A 100 27.58 1.54 0.47
CA THR A 100 27.20 0.73 1.65
C THR A 100 25.87 1.12 2.29
N GLY A 101 24.92 1.58 1.47
CA GLY A 101 23.63 2.09 1.94
C GLY A 101 22.54 1.02 2.16
N TRP A 102 21.57 1.32 3.03
CA TRP A 102 20.38 0.49 3.21
C TRP A 102 19.58 0.35 1.93
N MET A 103 19.49 1.38 1.08
CA MET A 103 18.90 1.25 -0.26
C MET A 103 19.66 0.27 -1.12
N HIS A 104 20.99 0.28 -1.07
CA HIS A 104 21.80 -0.65 -1.83
C HIS A 104 21.54 -2.09 -1.36
N PHE A 105 21.48 -2.31 -0.04
CA PHE A 105 21.09 -3.60 0.54
C PHE A 105 19.64 -4.01 0.17
N ALA A 106 18.68 -3.10 0.29
CA ALA A 106 17.28 -3.33 -0.03
C ALA A 106 17.03 -3.50 -1.53
N ALA A 107 17.86 -2.89 -2.38
CA ALA A 107 17.81 -3.04 -3.82
C ALA A 107 18.51 -4.31 -4.31
N ALA A 108 19.56 -4.76 -3.61
CA ALA A 108 20.25 -6.03 -3.84
C ALA A 108 19.48 -7.23 -3.28
N SER A 109 18.50 -6.99 -2.41
CA SER A 109 17.58 -8.01 -1.92
C SER A 109 16.66 -8.51 -3.04
N ASP A 110 16.68 -9.83 -3.28
CA ASP A 110 15.79 -10.52 -4.22
C ASP A 110 14.29 -10.26 -3.94
N TYR A 111 13.96 -9.81 -2.72
CA TYR A 111 12.60 -9.59 -2.27
C TYR A 111 11.99 -8.24 -2.69
N ARG A 112 12.74 -7.38 -3.39
CA ARG A 112 12.28 -6.04 -3.82
C ARG A 112 10.98 -6.06 -4.61
N TRP A 113 10.82 -7.05 -5.49
CA TRP A 113 9.66 -7.18 -6.37
C TRP A 113 8.50 -7.95 -5.74
N ILE A 114 8.78 -8.81 -4.77
CA ILE A 114 7.78 -9.67 -4.13
C ILE A 114 6.75 -8.80 -3.40
N TRP A 115 7.18 -7.76 -2.70
CA TRP A 115 6.27 -6.93 -1.92
C TRP A 115 5.21 -6.19 -2.78
N PRO A 116 5.58 -5.38 -3.79
CA PRO A 116 4.57 -4.76 -4.66
C PRO A 116 3.78 -5.79 -5.47
N ALA A 117 4.38 -6.94 -5.83
CA ALA A 117 3.66 -8.01 -6.51
C ALA A 117 2.57 -8.61 -5.62
N THR A 118 2.83 -8.86 -4.34
CA THR A 118 1.82 -9.40 -3.42
C THR A 118 0.64 -8.44 -3.24
N ALA A 119 0.89 -7.14 -3.07
CA ALA A 119 -0.17 -6.15 -2.99
C ALA A 119 -0.98 -6.08 -4.31
N PHE A 120 -0.30 -6.11 -5.46
CA PHE A 120 -0.96 -6.13 -6.76
C PHE A 120 -1.85 -7.37 -6.93
N VAL A 121 -1.33 -8.55 -6.63
CA VAL A 121 -2.08 -9.81 -6.68
C VAL A 121 -3.28 -9.76 -5.74
N PHE A 122 -3.12 -9.22 -4.54
CA PHE A 122 -4.22 -9.04 -3.58
C PHE A 122 -5.34 -8.16 -4.17
N TRP A 123 -5.01 -6.95 -4.64
CA TRP A 123 -6.01 -6.02 -5.17
C TRP A 123 -6.68 -6.54 -6.44
N VAL A 124 -5.94 -7.16 -7.35
CA VAL A 124 -6.49 -7.77 -8.57
C VAL A 124 -7.41 -8.93 -8.22
N THR A 125 -6.98 -9.84 -7.36
CA THR A 125 -7.77 -11.01 -6.96
C THR A 125 -9.05 -10.57 -6.26
N LEU A 126 -8.96 -9.62 -5.32
CA LEU A 126 -10.12 -9.10 -4.61
C LEU A 126 -11.10 -8.38 -5.55
N SER A 127 -10.59 -7.62 -6.53
CA SER A 127 -11.43 -6.96 -7.53
C SER A 127 -12.16 -7.96 -8.43
N VAL A 128 -11.46 -9.00 -8.91
CA VAL A 128 -12.07 -10.06 -9.74
C VAL A 128 -13.13 -10.81 -8.94
N LEU A 129 -12.82 -11.23 -7.71
CA LEU A 129 -13.79 -11.92 -6.86
C LEU A 129 -15.01 -11.05 -6.57
N THR A 130 -14.81 -9.76 -6.27
CA THR A 130 -15.92 -8.85 -6.01
C THR A 130 -16.81 -8.60 -7.22
N LEU A 131 -16.27 -8.67 -8.43
CA LEU A 131 -17.05 -8.58 -9.66
C LEU A 131 -17.80 -9.88 -9.99
N LEU A 132 -17.25 -11.05 -9.65
CA LEU A 132 -17.85 -12.35 -10.01
C LEU A 132 -19.05 -12.73 -9.12
N VAL A 133 -19.00 -12.43 -7.82
CA VAL A 133 -20.05 -12.81 -6.86
C VAL A 133 -21.46 -12.29 -7.25
N PRO A 134 -21.63 -11.03 -7.71
CA PRO A 134 -22.91 -10.55 -8.23
C PRO A 134 -23.51 -11.37 -9.38
N PHE A 135 -22.69 -11.97 -10.24
CA PHE A 135 -23.18 -12.81 -11.34
C PHE A 135 -23.64 -14.19 -10.87
N VAL A 136 -23.07 -14.70 -9.78
CA VAL A 136 -23.44 -16.00 -9.20
C VAL A 136 -24.68 -15.90 -8.31
N LEU A 137 -24.88 -14.76 -7.64
CA LEU A 137 -26.01 -14.52 -6.75
C LEU A 137 -27.26 -13.95 -7.46
N ARG A 138 -27.23 -13.84 -8.79
CA ARG A 138 -28.37 -13.41 -9.61
C ARG A 138 -29.27 -14.59 -9.96
#